data_AF-J4H1Y9-F1
#
_entry.id   AF-J4H1Y9-F1
#
_cell.length_a   1.000
_cell.length_b   1.000
_cell.length_c   1.000
_cell.angle_alpha   90.00
_cell.angle_beta   90.00
_cell.angle_gamma   90.00
#
_symmetry.space_group_name_H-M   'P 1'
#
loop_
_entity.id
_entity.type
_entity.pdbx_description
1 polymer ?
#
loop_
_entity_poly.entity_id
_entity_poly.type
_entity_poly.pdbx_seq_one_letter_code
_entity_poly.pdbx_strand_id
1 'polypeptide(L)'
;MPLKFSSPLAELNLIAILSLLNFASGYRVPLHAATGRGAFDNIRALVFGLHISSVAGTGEGDYLSAKGMHSIRAQTVADLMNVSGAVHLERPHETIPGVTVGELGGPIWEVVQLITTTLNETGNVLVDAGYPDLGTFVLETLKEGERARSTAGGDTDIECDIFVERVSCIPLEPLLSVFLYIQADRSSPVSFPPSETWHTSEISVSGLRPSQSSYQLNRNNCDRRAVRFLAVYCFKKALLTLHAIALRFGSLEPAPFPIPRTRNLPIFVDNVIPSLLVHLGVIDLTSSSPSLGLSDIFPGARHPALLETLLGNASKSAATDSPAAKARQVPKEGPILSAEQAYALRAAAIDACELIVQAAHHLGAAGSELAWMSDMTAPELDAWLWAVAKDREDYRQLERFVLRNTTFF
;
A
#
# COMPACT_ATOMS: atom_id res chain seq x y z
N MET A 1 15.65 -10.23 -2.12
CA MET A 1 15.92 -10.74 -3.48
C MET A 1 17.39 -11.15 -3.53
N PRO A 2 17.79 -12.34 -4.01
CA PRO A 2 19.20 -12.77 -4.02
C PRO A 2 19.97 -12.12 -5.18
N LEU A 3 20.03 -10.79 -5.18
CA LEU A 3 20.73 -9.99 -6.19
C LEU A 3 22.07 -9.52 -5.63
N LYS A 4 23.07 -9.45 -6.51
CA LYS A 4 24.37 -8.83 -6.20
C LYS A 4 24.36 -7.41 -6.74
N PHE A 5 24.46 -6.44 -5.84
CA PHE A 5 24.49 -5.03 -6.21
C PHE A 5 25.92 -4.53 -6.39
N SER A 6 26.11 -3.59 -7.32
CA SER A 6 27.40 -2.92 -7.54
C SER A 6 27.74 -1.95 -6.39
N SER A 7 26.72 -1.43 -5.70
CA SER A 7 26.86 -0.54 -4.54
C SER A 7 25.58 -0.56 -3.68
N PRO A 8 25.65 -0.08 -2.41
CA PRO A 8 24.45 0.15 -1.60
C PRO A 8 23.45 1.11 -2.24
N LEU A 9 23.93 2.08 -3.03
CA LEU A 9 23.05 3.01 -3.76
C LEU A 9 22.27 2.30 -4.88
N ALA A 10 22.88 1.35 -5.58
CA ALA A 10 22.18 0.54 -6.57
C ALA A 10 21.10 -0.34 -5.93
N GLU A 11 21.37 -0.86 -4.72
CA GLU A 11 20.37 -1.60 -3.94
C GLU A 11 19.22 -0.69 -3.48
N LEU A 12 19.54 0.52 -2.99
CA LEU A 12 18.56 1.53 -2.60
C LEU A 12 17.65 1.91 -3.79
N ASN A 13 18.21 2.11 -4.98
CA ASN A 13 17.45 2.39 -6.19
C ASN A 13 16.45 1.26 -6.51
N LEU A 14 16.89 0.01 -6.44
CA LEU A 14 16.01 -1.15 -6.69
C LEU A 14 14.87 -1.23 -5.65
N ILE A 15 15.16 -1.01 -4.37
CA ILE A 15 14.16 -1.03 -3.29
C ILE A 15 13.13 0.08 -3.46
N ALA A 16 13.58 1.28 -3.84
CA ALA A 16 12.70 2.40 -4.12
C ALA A 16 11.77 2.10 -5.31
N ILE A 17 12.30 1.54 -6.40
CA ILE A 17 11.50 1.16 -7.58
C ILE A 17 10.52 0.02 -7.25
N LEU A 18 10.95 -0.99 -6.47
CA LEU A 18 10.06 -2.06 -6.01
C LEU A 18 8.88 -1.49 -5.20
N SER A 19 9.14 -0.52 -4.34
CA SER A 19 8.11 0.11 -3.51
C SER A 19 7.20 1.02 -4.33
N LEU A 20 7.75 1.77 -5.29
CA LEU A 20 7.01 2.58 -6.27
C LEU A 20 5.99 1.73 -7.04
N LEU A 21 6.40 0.54 -7.49
CA LEU A 21 5.61 -0.37 -8.33
C LEU A 21 4.68 -1.32 -7.56
N ASN A 22 4.65 -1.26 -6.22
CA ASN A 22 3.86 -2.18 -5.40
C ASN A 22 2.36 -1.80 -5.31
N PHE A 23 1.69 -1.67 -6.47
CA PHE A 23 0.29 -1.26 -6.63
C PHE A 23 -0.51 -2.13 -7.62
N ALA A 24 -0.14 -3.39 -7.81
CA ALA A 24 -0.88 -4.30 -8.70
C ALA A 24 -1.90 -5.18 -7.97
N SER A 25 -2.22 -4.88 -6.70
CA SER A 25 -3.02 -5.78 -5.86
C SER A 25 -4.46 -5.91 -6.35
N GLY A 26 -5.02 -4.85 -6.94
CA GLY A 26 -6.32 -4.87 -7.61
C GLY A 26 -6.39 -5.75 -8.86
N TYR A 27 -5.24 -6.19 -9.38
CA TYR A 27 -5.11 -7.05 -10.55
C TYR A 27 -4.65 -8.47 -10.18
N ARG A 28 -4.71 -8.87 -8.90
CA ARG A 28 -4.25 -10.19 -8.44
C ARG A 28 -4.84 -11.35 -9.24
N VAL A 29 -6.15 -11.34 -9.46
CA VAL A 29 -6.89 -12.41 -10.15
C VAL A 29 -6.45 -12.53 -11.62
N PRO A 30 -6.53 -11.47 -12.45
CA PRO A 30 -6.07 -11.56 -13.83
C PRO A 30 -4.56 -11.87 -13.93
N LEU A 31 -3.72 -11.29 -13.06
CA LEU A 31 -2.28 -11.61 -13.04
C LEU A 31 -2.02 -13.08 -12.70
N HIS A 32 -2.74 -13.65 -11.73
CA HIS A 32 -2.62 -15.07 -11.41
C HIS A 32 -3.11 -15.96 -12.55
N ALA A 33 -4.18 -15.57 -13.25
CA ALA A 33 -4.65 -16.29 -14.42
C ALA A 33 -3.62 -16.27 -15.56
N ALA A 34 -2.94 -15.13 -15.77
CA ALA A 34 -1.96 -14.95 -16.83
C ALA A 34 -0.60 -15.63 -16.52
N THR A 35 -0.11 -15.56 -15.27
CA THR A 35 1.27 -15.95 -14.95
C THR A 35 1.40 -17.03 -13.88
N GLY A 36 0.30 -17.42 -13.23
CA GLY A 36 0.31 -18.33 -12.08
C GLY A 36 0.93 -17.71 -10.81
N ARG A 37 1.12 -16.37 -10.78
CA ARG A 37 1.78 -15.65 -9.68
C ARG A 37 0.83 -14.62 -9.06
N GLY A 38 1.00 -14.35 -7.77
CA GLY A 38 0.31 -13.24 -7.12
C GLY A 38 0.78 -11.87 -7.64
N ALA A 39 0.03 -10.82 -7.35
CA ALA A 39 0.35 -9.46 -7.79
C ALA A 39 1.79 -9.01 -7.41
N PHE A 40 2.16 -9.17 -6.14
CA PHE A 40 3.49 -8.78 -5.66
C PHE A 40 4.62 -9.59 -6.31
N ASP A 41 4.41 -10.87 -6.61
CA ASP A 41 5.40 -11.71 -7.27
C ASP A 41 5.58 -11.34 -8.74
N ASN A 42 4.51 -10.88 -9.41
CA ASN A 42 4.62 -10.29 -10.74
C ASN A 42 5.43 -8.98 -10.71
N ILE A 43 5.17 -8.09 -9.74
CA ILE A 43 5.96 -6.86 -9.58
C ILE A 43 7.43 -7.16 -9.28
N ARG A 44 7.71 -8.13 -8.40
CA ARG A 44 9.08 -8.59 -8.15
C ARG A 44 9.73 -9.09 -9.43
N ALA A 45 9.06 -9.97 -10.18
CA ALA A 45 9.58 -10.51 -11.43
C ALA A 45 9.89 -9.40 -12.46
N LEU A 46 9.02 -8.41 -12.59
CA LEU A 46 9.28 -7.22 -13.40
C LEU A 46 10.54 -6.48 -12.95
N VAL A 47 10.65 -6.15 -11.66
CA VAL A 47 11.81 -5.41 -11.11
C VAL A 47 13.11 -6.21 -11.27
N PHE A 48 13.05 -7.54 -11.15
CA PHE A 48 14.16 -8.43 -11.49
C PHE A 48 14.54 -8.31 -12.98
N GLY A 49 13.56 -8.34 -13.87
CA GLY A 49 13.76 -8.16 -15.31
C GLY A 49 14.42 -6.82 -15.64
N LEU A 50 13.93 -5.72 -15.06
CA LEU A 50 14.52 -4.38 -15.21
C LEU A 50 15.98 -4.36 -14.75
N HIS A 51 16.29 -4.99 -13.61
CA HIS A 51 17.66 -5.05 -13.09
C HIS A 51 18.59 -5.86 -13.99
N ILE A 52 18.16 -7.03 -14.47
CA ILE A 52 18.98 -7.87 -15.35
C ILE A 52 19.26 -7.15 -16.67
N SER A 53 18.23 -6.51 -17.25
CA SER A 53 18.37 -5.71 -18.48
C SER A 53 19.34 -4.53 -18.30
N SER A 54 19.32 -3.86 -17.15
CA SER A 54 20.24 -2.77 -16.82
C SER A 54 21.70 -3.25 -16.72
N VAL A 55 21.93 -4.41 -16.09
CA VAL A 55 23.29 -4.97 -15.90
C VAL A 55 23.87 -5.56 -17.18
N ALA A 56 23.05 -5.94 -18.16
CA ALA A 56 23.49 -6.54 -19.42
C ALA A 56 24.30 -5.60 -20.34
N GLY A 57 24.33 -4.28 -20.06
CA GLY A 57 25.32 -3.36 -20.63
C GLY A 57 25.14 -3.00 -22.11
N THR A 58 24.00 -3.33 -22.72
CA THR A 58 23.70 -3.04 -24.14
C THR A 58 23.36 -1.57 -24.42
N GLY A 59 23.31 -0.70 -23.41
CA GLY A 59 22.92 0.71 -23.53
C GLY A 59 21.42 0.90 -23.72
N GLU A 60 20.79 0.07 -24.55
CA GLU A 60 19.35 -0.22 -24.49
C GLU A 60 19.09 -1.17 -23.31
N GLY A 61 18.26 -0.77 -22.34
CA GLY A 61 17.84 -1.67 -21.26
C GLY A 61 18.06 -1.18 -19.83
N ASP A 62 18.71 -0.03 -19.62
CA ASP A 62 18.86 0.56 -18.28
C ASP A 62 17.59 1.27 -17.81
N TYR A 63 16.52 0.50 -17.64
CA TYR A 63 15.21 0.97 -17.20
C TYR A 63 15.14 1.29 -15.69
N LEU A 64 16.25 1.17 -14.96
CA LEU A 64 16.37 1.62 -13.57
C LEU A 64 16.92 3.06 -13.46
N SER A 65 17.39 3.65 -14.57
CA SER A 65 17.77 5.05 -14.66
C SER A 65 16.57 5.97 -14.92
N ALA A 66 16.71 7.26 -14.62
CA ALA A 66 15.69 8.28 -14.90
C ALA A 66 15.31 8.31 -16.40
N LYS A 67 16.31 8.26 -17.30
CA LYS A 67 16.09 8.22 -18.75
C LYS A 67 15.44 6.92 -19.22
N GLY A 68 15.82 5.79 -18.63
CA GLY A 68 15.21 4.49 -18.92
C GLY A 68 13.74 4.45 -18.50
N MET A 69 13.44 4.90 -17.28
CA MET A 69 12.07 5.02 -16.78
C MET A 69 11.22 5.97 -17.65
N HIS A 70 11.77 7.12 -18.04
CA HIS A 70 11.12 8.07 -18.96
C HIS A 70 10.78 7.45 -20.33
N SER A 71 11.61 6.53 -20.84
CA SER A 71 11.50 6.01 -22.20
C SER A 71 10.94 4.59 -22.33
N ILE A 72 10.68 3.90 -21.21
CA ILE A 72 10.12 2.55 -21.23
C ILE A 72 8.75 2.53 -21.91
N ARG A 73 8.50 1.50 -22.71
CA ARG A 73 7.26 1.32 -23.46
C ARG A 73 6.42 0.20 -22.86
N ALA A 74 5.11 0.26 -23.08
CA ALA A 74 4.17 -0.76 -22.65
C ALA A 74 4.53 -2.17 -23.14
N GLN A 75 5.04 -2.31 -24.37
CA GLN A 75 5.51 -3.60 -24.88
C GLN A 75 6.66 -4.17 -24.04
N THR A 76 7.64 -3.34 -23.69
CA THR A 76 8.76 -3.74 -22.84
C THR A 76 8.28 -4.17 -21.45
N VAL A 77 7.33 -3.43 -20.87
CA VAL A 77 6.72 -3.80 -19.58
C VAL A 77 5.99 -5.14 -19.70
N ALA A 78 5.18 -5.35 -20.74
CA ALA A 78 4.47 -6.61 -20.96
C ALA A 78 5.43 -7.81 -21.13
N ASP A 79 6.53 -7.62 -21.85
CA ASP A 79 7.55 -8.64 -22.08
C ASP A 79 8.27 -9.00 -20.76
N LEU A 80 8.71 -7.99 -19.99
CA LEU A 80 9.38 -8.21 -18.71
C LEU A 80 8.46 -8.79 -17.62
N MET A 81 7.15 -8.52 -17.70
CA MET A 81 6.13 -9.15 -16.86
C MET A 81 5.77 -10.57 -17.33
N ASN A 82 6.19 -10.98 -18.54
CA ASN A 82 5.79 -12.22 -19.19
C ASN A 82 4.26 -12.33 -19.37
N VAL A 83 3.63 -11.24 -19.84
CA VAL A 83 2.17 -11.14 -20.06
C VAL A 83 1.79 -10.73 -21.48
N SER A 84 2.73 -10.68 -22.43
CA SER A 84 2.47 -10.26 -23.82
C SER A 84 1.41 -11.10 -24.53
N GLY A 85 1.20 -12.35 -24.13
CA GLY A 85 0.11 -13.20 -24.62
C GLY A 85 -1.27 -12.92 -24.02
N ALA A 86 -1.37 -12.04 -23.02
CA ALA A 86 -2.58 -11.78 -22.25
C ALA A 86 -3.05 -10.30 -22.32
N VAL A 87 -2.40 -9.46 -23.12
CA VAL A 87 -2.77 -8.03 -23.31
C VAL A 87 -3.83 -7.79 -24.40
N HIS A 88 -4.26 -8.85 -25.11
CA HIS A 88 -5.25 -8.75 -26.18
C HIS A 88 -6.59 -9.36 -25.74
N LEU A 89 -7.68 -8.70 -26.13
CA LEU A 89 -9.05 -9.21 -26.08
C LEU A 89 -9.47 -9.65 -27.48
N GLU A 90 -9.84 -10.92 -27.58
CA GLU A 90 -10.39 -11.50 -28.80
C GLU A 90 -11.83 -10.99 -29.01
N ARG A 91 -12.09 -10.35 -30.16
CA ARG A 91 -13.42 -9.87 -30.54
C ARG A 91 -13.76 -10.29 -31.97
N PRO A 92 -15.01 -10.69 -32.26
CA PRO A 92 -15.42 -10.98 -33.64
C PRO A 92 -15.20 -9.77 -34.55
N HIS A 93 -14.68 -9.99 -35.75
CA HIS A 93 -14.50 -8.95 -36.75
C HIS A 93 -15.88 -8.41 -37.16
N GLU A 94 -16.04 -7.07 -37.20
CA GLU A 94 -17.34 -6.41 -37.38
C GLU A 94 -18.06 -6.83 -38.68
N THR A 95 -17.29 -7.13 -39.73
CA THR A 95 -17.83 -7.36 -41.09
C THR A 95 -17.53 -8.74 -41.68
N ILE A 96 -16.68 -9.56 -41.07
CA ILE A 96 -16.27 -10.86 -41.64
C ILE A 96 -16.70 -11.97 -40.68
N PRO A 97 -17.81 -12.68 -40.97
CA PRO A 97 -18.26 -13.79 -40.15
C PRO A 97 -17.19 -14.86 -40.00
N GLY A 98 -16.94 -15.29 -38.76
CA GLY A 98 -15.96 -16.34 -38.44
C GLY A 98 -14.52 -15.86 -38.28
N VAL A 99 -14.24 -14.55 -38.41
CA VAL A 99 -12.93 -13.96 -38.09
C VAL A 99 -12.96 -13.30 -36.72
N THR A 100 -11.87 -13.46 -35.97
CA THR A 100 -11.65 -12.82 -34.67
C THR A 100 -10.42 -11.92 -34.76
N VAL A 101 -10.46 -10.76 -34.11
CA VAL A 101 -9.37 -9.78 -34.02
C VAL A 101 -8.98 -9.62 -32.56
N GLY A 102 -7.67 -9.66 -32.29
CA GLY A 102 -7.12 -9.29 -30.99
C GLY A 102 -6.93 -7.79 -30.90
N GLU A 103 -7.70 -7.12 -30.04
CA GLU A 103 -7.52 -5.70 -29.71
C GLU A 103 -6.80 -5.58 -28.37
N LEU A 104 -5.87 -4.62 -28.23
CA LEU A 104 -5.25 -4.34 -26.94
C LEU A 104 -6.32 -3.94 -25.92
N GLY A 105 -6.38 -4.64 -24.80
CA GLY A 105 -7.42 -4.40 -23.81
C GLY A 105 -7.44 -5.38 -22.65
N GLY A 106 -8.39 -5.13 -21.74
CA GLY A 106 -8.63 -5.95 -20.57
C GLY A 106 -7.67 -5.68 -19.40
N PRO A 107 -7.87 -6.37 -18.26
CA PRO A 107 -7.21 -6.02 -17.01
C PRO A 107 -5.67 -6.14 -17.03
N ILE A 108 -5.13 -7.02 -17.87
CA ILE A 108 -3.67 -7.17 -18.03
C ILE A 108 -3.09 -5.99 -18.81
N TRP A 109 -3.78 -5.51 -19.83
CA TRP A 109 -3.35 -4.30 -20.54
C TRP A 109 -3.44 -3.07 -19.63
N GLU A 110 -4.49 -2.95 -18.81
CA GLU A 110 -4.66 -1.88 -17.84
C GLU A 110 -3.48 -1.80 -16.85
N VAL A 111 -3.05 -2.92 -16.25
CA VAL A 111 -1.91 -2.91 -15.33
C VAL A 111 -0.58 -2.61 -16.03
N VAL A 112 -0.40 -3.06 -17.28
CA VAL A 112 0.79 -2.72 -18.10
C VAL A 112 0.84 -1.21 -18.36
N GLN A 113 -0.29 -0.59 -18.71
CA GLN A 113 -0.39 0.85 -18.90
C GLN A 113 -0.09 1.61 -17.60
N LEU A 114 -0.69 1.21 -16.48
CA LEU A 114 -0.45 1.87 -15.18
C LEU A 114 1.03 1.83 -14.77
N ILE A 115 1.70 0.69 -14.94
CA ILE A 115 3.13 0.56 -14.66
C ILE A 115 3.96 1.44 -15.60
N THR A 116 3.64 1.43 -16.90
CA THR A 116 4.36 2.24 -17.91
C THR A 116 4.23 3.72 -17.59
N THR A 117 3.01 4.21 -17.37
CA THR A 117 2.75 5.61 -17.01
C THR A 117 3.48 5.99 -15.72
N THR A 118 3.41 5.16 -14.68
CA THR A 118 4.10 5.43 -13.40
C THR A 118 5.61 5.57 -13.57
N LEU A 119 6.23 4.68 -14.37
CA LEU A 119 7.66 4.76 -14.68
C LEU A 119 7.97 5.99 -15.52
N ASN A 120 7.20 6.29 -16.56
CA ASN A 120 7.43 7.46 -17.41
C ASN A 120 7.32 8.76 -16.63
N GLU A 121 6.27 8.94 -15.84
CA GLU A 121 6.08 10.13 -15.00
C GLU A 121 7.19 10.25 -13.95
N THR A 122 7.62 9.13 -13.34
CA THR A 122 8.75 9.12 -12.38
C THR A 122 10.04 9.53 -13.08
N GLY A 123 10.28 8.98 -14.27
CA GLY A 123 11.41 9.34 -15.12
C GLY A 123 11.42 10.82 -15.48
N ASN A 124 10.26 11.39 -15.83
CA ASN A 124 10.11 12.83 -16.12
C ASN A 124 10.53 13.67 -14.92
N VAL A 125 9.96 13.40 -13.73
CA VAL A 125 10.29 14.13 -12.49
C VAL A 125 11.78 14.05 -12.18
N LEU A 126 12.39 12.88 -12.31
CA LEU A 126 13.81 12.69 -12.03
C LEU A 126 14.70 13.40 -13.06
N VAL A 127 14.38 13.32 -14.35
CA VAL A 127 15.12 14.00 -15.41
C VAL A 127 15.05 15.52 -15.23
N ASP A 128 13.86 16.06 -14.98
CA ASP A 128 13.63 17.50 -14.80
C ASP A 128 14.35 18.04 -13.57
N ALA A 129 14.41 17.24 -12.49
CA ALA A 129 15.12 17.60 -11.27
C ALA A 129 16.63 17.26 -11.30
N GLY A 130 17.14 16.69 -12.41
CA GLY A 130 18.56 16.40 -12.59
C GLY A 130 19.07 15.15 -11.84
N TYR A 131 18.18 14.25 -11.42
CA TYR A 131 18.54 13.00 -10.78
C TYR A 131 18.81 11.90 -11.82
N PRO A 132 19.90 11.12 -11.67
CA PRO A 132 20.20 10.02 -12.59
C PRO A 132 19.28 8.81 -12.40
N ASP A 133 18.72 8.63 -11.19
CA ASP A 133 17.87 7.51 -10.81
C ASP A 133 17.08 7.83 -9.52
N LEU A 134 16.13 6.96 -9.18
CA LEU A 134 15.27 7.12 -8.01
C LEU A 134 16.04 6.96 -6.69
N GLY A 135 17.03 6.07 -6.64
CA GLY A 135 17.85 5.83 -5.46
C GLY A 135 18.63 7.07 -5.03
N THR A 136 19.13 7.86 -5.99
CA THR A 136 19.86 9.10 -5.74
C THR A 136 18.93 10.17 -5.16
N PHE A 137 17.71 10.30 -5.70
CA PHE A 137 16.67 11.17 -5.15
C PHE A 137 16.31 10.79 -3.71
N VAL A 138 16.09 9.50 -3.46
CA VAL A 138 15.78 8.96 -2.13
C VAL A 138 16.94 9.20 -1.16
N LEU A 139 18.18 8.98 -1.57
CA LEU A 139 19.36 9.24 -0.74
C LEU A 139 19.48 10.71 -0.34
N GLU A 140 19.23 11.64 -1.27
CA GLU A 140 19.24 13.07 -0.94
C GLU A 140 18.14 13.42 0.07
N THR A 141 16.95 12.85 -0.11
CA THR A 141 15.82 13.01 0.81
C THR A 141 16.16 12.51 2.23
N LEU A 142 16.80 11.34 2.35
CA LEU A 142 17.27 10.82 3.64
C LEU A 142 18.30 11.75 4.31
N LYS A 143 19.23 12.31 3.53
CA LYS A 143 20.21 13.30 4.02
C LYS A 143 19.56 14.62 4.44
N GLU A 144 18.46 15.01 3.79
CA GLU A 144 17.67 16.17 4.20
C GLU A 144 16.98 15.94 5.55
N GLY A 145 16.32 14.79 5.72
CA GLY A 145 15.72 14.37 6.99
C GLY A 145 16.73 14.35 8.15
N GLU A 146 17.91 13.78 7.93
CA GLU A 146 19.00 13.75 8.92
C GLU A 146 19.45 15.16 9.38
N ARG A 147 19.59 16.08 8.42
CA ARG A 147 19.97 17.48 8.70
C ARG A 147 18.89 18.19 9.51
N ALA A 148 17.63 17.97 9.17
CA ALA A 148 16.50 18.53 9.90
C ALA A 148 16.44 18.00 11.34
N ARG A 149 16.59 16.68 11.53
CA ARG A 149 16.68 16.04 12.85
C ARG A 149 17.78 16.67 13.71
N SER A 150 18.96 16.86 13.12
CA SER A 150 20.12 17.46 13.82
C SER A 150 19.85 18.89 14.31
N THR A 151 18.92 19.60 13.67
CA THR A 151 18.56 20.99 14.00
C THR A 151 17.34 21.07 14.95
N ALA A 152 16.42 20.12 14.87
CA ALA A 152 15.13 20.14 15.58
C ALA A 152 15.19 19.75 17.07
N GLY A 153 16.38 19.46 17.63
CA GLY A 153 16.56 19.31 19.08
C GLY A 153 15.79 18.15 19.74
N GLY A 154 15.32 17.16 18.97
CA GLY A 154 14.68 15.96 19.52
C GLY A 154 13.27 15.65 19.03
N ASP A 155 12.70 16.41 18.07
CA ASP A 155 11.48 15.97 17.37
C ASP A 155 11.71 14.55 16.79
N THR A 156 10.81 13.63 17.10
CA THR A 156 11.08 12.20 16.94
C THR A 156 10.94 11.75 15.48
N ASP A 157 10.16 12.47 14.67
CA ASP A 157 9.72 11.93 13.37
C ASP A 157 9.86 12.92 12.18
N ILE A 158 10.47 14.09 12.38
CA ILE A 158 10.67 15.11 11.32
C ILE A 158 11.36 14.57 10.05
N GLU A 159 12.24 13.58 10.21
CA GLU A 159 12.92 12.91 9.10
C GLU A 159 11.97 12.05 8.24
N CYS A 160 10.97 11.44 8.87
CA CYS A 160 9.92 10.68 8.20
C CYS A 160 8.95 11.62 7.47
N ASP A 161 8.59 12.74 8.08
CA ASP A 161 7.71 13.74 7.48
C ASP A 161 8.32 14.35 6.22
N ILE A 162 9.59 14.78 6.29
CA ILE A 162 10.33 15.27 5.13
C ILE A 162 10.39 14.19 4.05
N PHE A 163 10.65 12.94 4.42
CA PHE A 163 10.69 11.86 3.46
C PHE A 163 9.37 11.68 2.73
N VAL A 164 8.26 11.61 3.48
CA VAL A 164 6.92 11.47 2.91
C VAL A 164 6.59 12.67 2.02
N GLU A 165 6.88 13.89 2.46
CA GLU A 165 6.62 15.11 1.68
C GLU A 165 7.37 15.08 0.34
N ARG A 166 8.69 14.83 0.36
CA ARG A 166 9.52 14.87 -0.84
C ARG A 166 9.16 13.73 -1.80
N VAL A 167 8.99 12.53 -1.27
CA VAL A 167 8.69 11.35 -2.09
C VAL A 167 7.29 11.43 -2.69
N SER A 168 6.34 12.10 -2.03
CA SER A 168 4.99 12.36 -2.58
C SER A 168 4.97 13.27 -3.82
N CYS A 169 6.08 13.93 -4.17
CA CYS A 169 6.21 14.73 -5.40
C CYS A 169 6.52 13.89 -6.65
N ILE A 170 7.01 12.66 -6.48
CA ILE A 170 7.01 11.66 -7.56
C ILE A 170 5.54 11.28 -7.80
N PRO A 171 5.11 10.86 -9.01
CA PRO A 171 3.77 10.30 -9.31
C PRO A 171 3.43 9.06 -8.45
N LEU A 172 3.25 9.37 -7.18
CA LEU A 172 2.64 8.67 -6.10
C LEU A 172 1.45 9.56 -5.77
N GLU A 173 0.61 9.87 -6.77
CA GLU A 173 -0.45 10.89 -6.63
C GLU A 173 -1.06 10.80 -5.24
N PRO A 174 -0.94 11.81 -4.37
CA PRO A 174 -1.68 11.82 -3.13
C PRO A 174 -3.13 12.15 -3.50
N LEU A 175 -3.99 11.15 -3.72
CA LEU A 175 -5.42 11.40 -3.68
C LEU A 175 -5.80 11.79 -2.25
N LEU A 176 -6.03 13.10 -2.13
CA LEU A 176 -6.83 13.72 -1.09
C LEU A 176 -8.16 12.97 -1.03
N SER A 177 -8.32 12.19 0.01
CA SER A 177 -9.59 11.61 0.40
C SER A 177 -9.79 12.03 1.83
N VAL A 178 -10.28 13.26 2.00
CA VAL A 178 -10.68 13.80 3.30
C VAL A 178 -11.90 12.98 3.75
N PHE A 179 -11.66 11.88 4.44
CA PHE A 179 -12.73 11.15 5.12
C PHE A 179 -12.89 11.66 6.53
N LEU A 180 -14.13 12.01 6.86
CA LEU A 180 -14.55 12.48 8.18
C LEU A 180 -14.38 11.34 9.19
N TYR A 181 -13.25 11.29 9.89
CA TYR A 181 -13.12 10.45 11.06
C TYR A 181 -13.75 11.15 12.27
N ILE A 182 -14.74 10.51 12.89
CA ILE A 182 -15.31 10.91 14.19
C ILE A 182 -14.47 10.18 15.24
N GLN A 183 -13.56 10.89 15.90
CA GLN A 183 -13.02 10.39 17.16
C GLN A 183 -14.14 10.48 18.20
N ALA A 184 -14.81 9.36 18.49
CA ALA A 184 -15.79 9.31 19.56
C ALA A 184 -15.08 9.65 20.87
N ASP A 185 -15.60 10.65 21.59
CA ASP A 185 -15.12 11.03 22.90
C ASP A 185 -15.15 9.78 23.81
N ARG A 186 -13.97 9.43 24.35
CA ARG A 186 -13.63 8.16 25.03
C ARG A 186 -14.33 7.96 26.38
N SER A 187 -15.44 8.66 26.64
CA SER A 187 -16.04 8.79 27.96
C SER A 187 -17.54 8.57 28.06
N SER A 188 -18.32 8.37 26.98
CA SER A 188 -19.77 8.09 27.07
C SER A 188 -20.39 7.50 25.79
N PRO A 189 -21.48 6.69 25.88
CA PRO A 189 -22.20 6.18 24.71
C PRO A 189 -22.94 7.32 23.98
N VAL A 190 -22.74 7.43 22.67
CA VAL A 190 -23.34 8.47 21.82
C VAL A 190 -24.61 7.94 21.15
N SER A 191 -25.71 8.69 21.25
CA SER A 191 -26.94 8.50 20.48
C SER A 191 -27.03 9.52 19.34
N PHE A 192 -27.28 9.06 18.11
CA PHE A 192 -27.41 9.92 16.92
C PHE A 192 -28.85 10.39 16.69
N PRO A 193 -29.10 11.65 16.26
CA PRO A 193 -30.37 12.03 15.66
C PRO A 193 -30.39 11.67 14.16
N PRO A 194 -31.55 11.27 13.59
CA PRO A 194 -31.65 10.93 12.18
C PRO A 194 -31.75 12.19 11.30
N SER A 195 -31.22 12.06 10.08
CA SER A 195 -31.40 12.91 8.89
C SER A 195 -30.80 14.33 8.93
N GLU A 196 -29.57 14.48 8.44
CA GLU A 196 -29.16 15.67 7.66
C GLU A 196 -28.30 15.19 6.48
N THR A 197 -28.61 15.71 5.30
CA THR A 197 -27.98 15.39 4.01
C THR A 197 -26.58 16.00 3.93
N TRP A 198 -25.57 15.19 3.60
CA TRP A 198 -24.16 15.61 3.49
C TRP A 198 -23.84 16.12 2.08
N HIS A 199 -23.23 17.31 1.98
CA HIS A 199 -22.72 17.87 0.72
C HIS A 199 -21.20 17.66 0.61
N THR A 200 -20.75 17.05 -0.47
CA THR A 200 -19.35 17.00 -0.90
C THR A 200 -19.00 18.29 -1.64
N SER A 201 -18.04 19.07 -1.17
CA SER A 201 -17.46 20.18 -1.94
C SER A 201 -16.05 19.84 -2.37
N GLU A 202 -15.79 19.89 -3.68
CA GLU A 202 -14.44 19.86 -4.27
C GLU A 202 -13.65 21.12 -3.89
N ILE A 203 -12.43 20.94 -3.37
CA ILE A 203 -11.49 22.04 -3.11
C ILE A 203 -10.36 21.94 -4.14
N SER A 204 -10.21 23.01 -4.92
CA SER A 204 -9.16 23.16 -5.94
C SER A 204 -7.77 23.35 -5.31
N VAL A 205 -6.80 22.55 -5.75
CA VAL A 205 -5.41 22.54 -5.26
C VAL A 205 -4.57 23.51 -6.08
N SER A 206 -4.51 24.78 -5.68
CA SER A 206 -3.59 25.75 -6.29
C SER A 206 -2.86 26.63 -5.27
N GLY A 207 -2.77 26.24 -3.99
CA GLY A 207 -2.39 27.19 -2.93
C GLY A 207 -1.66 26.70 -1.69
N LEU A 208 -1.06 25.50 -1.65
CA LEU A 208 -0.30 25.08 -0.46
C LEU A 208 1.21 25.32 -0.65
N ARG A 209 1.67 26.48 -0.18
CA ARG A 209 3.01 26.61 0.42
C ARG A 209 2.85 26.48 1.94
N PRO A 210 3.57 25.59 2.63
CA PRO A 210 3.54 25.55 4.07
C PRO A 210 4.48 26.63 4.63
N SER A 211 3.92 27.66 5.25
CA SER A 211 4.66 28.49 6.21
C SER A 211 4.00 28.40 7.58
N GLN A 212 4.86 28.29 8.58
CA GLN A 212 4.62 27.94 9.97
C GLN A 212 3.52 28.73 10.72
N SER A 213 3.06 28.06 11.79
CA SER A 213 2.57 28.57 13.08
C SER A 213 1.06 28.66 13.32
N SER A 214 0.68 28.02 14.43
CA SER A 214 -0.45 28.36 15.31
C SER A 214 -1.86 28.44 14.72
N TYR A 215 -2.68 27.42 14.96
CA TYR A 215 -4.12 27.58 15.08
C TYR A 215 -4.53 27.62 16.56
N GLN A 216 -4.48 28.81 17.16
CA GLN A 216 -5.37 29.14 18.26
C GLN A 216 -6.71 29.58 17.67
N LEU A 217 -7.76 28.81 17.91
CA LEU A 217 -9.14 29.26 17.69
C LEU A 217 -9.80 29.39 19.05
N ASN A 218 -10.01 30.64 19.48
CA ASN A 218 -10.74 30.97 20.69
C ASN A 218 -11.98 31.79 20.31
N ARG A 219 -13.10 31.44 20.98
CA ARG A 219 -14.34 32.22 21.22
C ARG A 219 -15.37 32.28 20.06
N ASN A 220 -16.67 31.97 20.22
CA ASN A 220 -17.55 32.01 21.40
C ASN A 220 -18.79 31.09 21.24
N ASN A 221 -19.27 30.56 22.37
CA ASN A 221 -20.65 30.16 22.70
C ASN A 221 -21.46 29.33 21.67
N CYS A 222 -21.24 28.01 21.68
CA CYS A 222 -22.37 27.08 21.71
C CYS A 222 -21.91 25.75 22.31
N ASP A 223 -22.67 25.27 23.29
CA ASP A 223 -22.52 23.98 23.96
C ASP A 223 -22.85 22.84 22.97
N ARG A 224 -21.89 22.54 22.09
CA ARG A 224 -21.89 21.39 21.19
C ARG A 224 -20.58 20.65 21.41
N ARG A 225 -20.66 19.44 21.97
CA ARG A 225 -19.51 18.53 22.14
C ARG A 225 -18.75 18.46 20.82
N ALA A 226 -17.49 18.88 20.84
CA ALA A 226 -16.67 19.03 19.65
C ALA A 226 -16.30 17.64 19.09
N VAL A 227 -17.08 17.15 18.12
CA VAL A 227 -16.62 16.09 17.22
C VAL A 227 -15.45 16.66 16.42
N ARG A 228 -14.24 16.14 16.65
CA ARG A 228 -13.07 16.53 15.86
C ARG A 228 -13.06 15.71 14.57
N PHE A 229 -13.11 16.41 13.45
CA PHE A 229 -12.95 15.85 12.12
C PHE A 229 -11.46 15.86 11.76
N LEU A 230 -10.90 14.69 11.47
CA LEU A 230 -9.50 14.55 11.06
C LEU A 230 -9.45 14.00 9.63
N ALA A 231 -8.82 14.74 8.72
CA ALA A 231 -8.46 14.23 7.41
C ALA A 231 -7.37 13.17 7.55
N VAL A 232 -7.57 12.01 6.93
CA VAL A 232 -6.61 10.90 6.95
C VAL A 232 -5.94 10.78 5.59
N TYR A 233 -4.61 10.86 5.56
CA TYR A 233 -3.81 10.71 4.35
C TYR A 233 -3.08 9.37 4.36
N CYS A 234 -3.23 8.59 3.28
CA CYS A 234 -2.66 7.24 3.20
C CYS A 234 -1.42 7.23 2.28
N PHE A 235 -0.22 7.31 2.86
CA PHE A 235 1.05 7.33 2.10
C PHE A 235 1.73 5.96 2.01
N LYS A 236 0.96 4.90 1.70
CA LYS A 236 1.45 3.51 1.75
C LYS A 236 2.83 3.32 1.09
N LYS A 237 3.02 3.82 -0.14
CA LYS A 237 4.27 3.61 -0.90
C LYS A 237 5.47 4.31 -0.25
N ALA A 238 5.31 5.56 0.19
CA ALA A 238 6.38 6.30 0.86
C ALA A 238 6.75 5.65 2.20
N LEU A 239 5.74 5.31 3.01
CA LEU A 239 5.93 4.65 4.31
C LEU A 239 6.55 3.26 4.17
N LEU A 240 6.08 2.46 3.21
CA LEU A 240 6.65 1.14 2.90
C LEU A 240 8.09 1.27 2.43
N THR A 241 8.40 2.25 1.58
CA THR A 241 9.78 2.50 1.12
C THR A 241 10.67 2.83 2.31
N LEU A 242 10.23 3.75 3.17
CA LEU A 242 10.95 4.19 4.34
C LEU A 242 11.26 3.04 5.31
N HIS A 243 10.24 2.23 5.61
CA HIS A 243 10.39 1.07 6.48
C HIS A 243 11.22 -0.04 5.85
N ALA A 244 11.09 -0.29 4.55
CA ALA A 244 11.93 -1.26 3.84
C ALA A 244 13.41 -0.86 3.86
N ILE A 245 13.70 0.44 3.75
CA ILE A 245 15.06 0.98 3.89
C ILE A 245 15.58 0.74 5.32
N ALA A 246 14.79 1.09 6.33
CA ALA A 246 15.17 0.91 7.73
C ALA A 246 15.44 -0.57 8.06
N LEU A 247 14.57 -1.48 7.63
CA LEU A 247 14.75 -2.93 7.83
C LEU A 247 15.98 -3.46 7.09
N ARG A 248 16.24 -2.99 5.87
CA ARG A 248 17.32 -3.53 5.04
C ARG A 248 18.70 -3.06 5.48
N PHE A 249 18.82 -1.78 5.83
CA PHE A 249 20.12 -1.13 6.03
C PHE A 249 20.37 -0.74 7.49
N GLY A 250 19.34 -0.74 8.35
CA GLY A 250 19.46 -0.35 9.77
C GLY A 250 20.25 -1.33 10.63
N SER A 251 20.50 -2.55 10.17
CA SER A 251 21.34 -3.54 10.85
C SER A 251 22.79 -3.57 10.33
N LEU A 252 23.15 -2.72 9.38
CA LEU A 252 24.51 -2.67 8.80
C LEU A 252 25.39 -1.72 9.61
N GLU A 253 26.63 -2.13 9.87
CA GLU A 253 27.60 -1.35 10.63
C GLU A 253 28.91 -1.14 9.83
N PRO A 254 29.25 0.10 9.43
CA PRO A 254 28.42 1.30 9.50
C PRO A 254 27.27 1.28 8.46
N ALA A 255 26.17 1.98 8.75
CA ALA A 255 25.09 2.15 7.78
C ALA A 255 25.60 2.94 6.55
N PRO A 256 25.23 2.53 5.31
CA PRO A 256 25.73 3.16 4.08
C PRO A 256 25.15 4.56 3.83
N PHE A 257 24.07 4.92 4.52
CA PHE A 257 23.39 6.22 4.45
C PHE A 257 22.58 6.45 5.73
N PRO A 258 22.09 7.69 5.98
CA PRO A 258 21.22 7.97 7.12
C PRO A 258 19.99 7.08 7.15
N ILE A 259 19.74 6.44 8.30
CA ILE A 259 18.61 5.54 8.50
C ILE A 259 17.54 6.27 9.34
N PRO A 260 16.32 6.42 8.81
CA PRO A 260 15.23 7.09 9.52
C PRO A 260 14.66 6.18 10.60
N ARG A 261 14.19 6.78 11.70
CA ARG A 261 13.51 6.07 12.79
C ARG A 261 12.08 5.76 12.37
N THR A 262 11.79 4.48 12.20
CA THR A 262 10.47 4.04 11.70
C THR A 262 9.55 3.46 12.78
N ARG A 263 9.93 3.54 14.06
CA ARG A 263 9.18 2.94 15.19
C ARG A 263 7.76 3.51 15.31
N ASN A 264 7.58 4.78 14.99
CA ASN A 264 6.32 5.51 15.15
C ASN A 264 5.53 5.64 13.82
N LEU A 265 5.95 4.97 12.75
CA LEU A 265 5.18 5.03 11.51
C LEU A 265 3.80 4.37 11.71
N PRO A 266 2.75 4.88 11.05
CA PRO A 266 1.46 4.20 11.06
C PRO A 266 1.51 2.92 10.22
N ILE A 267 0.49 2.08 10.36
CA ILE A 267 0.24 0.92 9.49
C ILE A 267 0.17 1.33 8.01
N PHE A 268 0.71 0.50 7.12
CA PHE A 268 0.84 0.74 5.68
C PHE A 268 -0.39 0.25 4.92
N VAL A 269 -1.55 0.76 5.35
CA VAL A 269 -2.84 0.11 5.06
C VAL A 269 -3.10 -0.05 3.56
N ASP A 270 -3.28 -1.30 3.16
CA ASP A 270 -3.61 -1.73 1.80
C ASP A 270 -5.02 -2.31 1.69
N ASN A 271 -5.23 -3.32 0.83
CA ASN A 271 -6.49 -4.07 0.79
C ASN A 271 -6.44 -5.38 1.57
N VAL A 272 -5.26 -5.84 2.01
CA VAL A 272 -5.08 -7.07 2.78
C VAL A 272 -5.50 -6.85 4.22
N ILE A 273 -4.90 -5.88 4.91
CA ILE A 273 -5.12 -5.67 6.35
C ILE A 273 -6.59 -5.33 6.65
N PRO A 274 -7.24 -4.37 5.97
CA PRO A 274 -8.63 -4.06 6.31
C PRO A 274 -9.57 -5.23 6.02
N SER A 275 -9.38 -5.95 4.90
CA SER A 275 -10.21 -7.13 4.61
C SER A 275 -10.02 -8.22 5.67
N LEU A 276 -8.78 -8.47 6.10
CA LEU A 276 -8.48 -9.45 7.14
C LEU A 276 -9.15 -9.05 8.47
N LEU A 277 -9.06 -7.79 8.88
CA LEU A 277 -9.67 -7.31 10.12
C LEU A 277 -11.22 -7.38 10.09
N VAL A 278 -11.86 -7.23 8.93
CA VAL A 278 -13.30 -7.49 8.77
C VAL A 278 -13.62 -8.97 8.98
N HIS A 279 -12.88 -9.87 8.33
CA HIS A 279 -13.09 -11.33 8.47
C HIS A 279 -12.85 -11.82 9.90
N LEU A 280 -11.86 -11.27 10.59
CA LEU A 280 -11.55 -11.56 12.00
C LEU A 280 -12.53 -10.90 12.99
N GLY A 281 -13.48 -10.09 12.50
CA GLY A 281 -14.46 -9.40 13.34
C GLY A 281 -13.89 -8.30 14.22
N VAL A 282 -12.69 -7.82 13.91
CA VAL A 282 -12.09 -6.63 14.54
C VAL A 282 -12.78 -5.37 14.01
N ILE A 283 -13.01 -5.29 12.70
CA ILE A 283 -13.81 -4.23 12.08
C ILE A 283 -15.24 -4.74 11.87
N ASP A 284 -16.21 -4.06 12.49
CA ASP A 284 -17.63 -4.34 12.35
C ASP A 284 -18.28 -3.39 11.34
N LEU A 285 -18.74 -3.92 10.20
CA LEU A 285 -19.41 -3.14 9.17
C LEU A 285 -20.92 -2.99 9.38
N THR A 286 -21.53 -3.72 10.33
CA THR A 286 -22.98 -3.70 10.57
C THR A 286 -23.49 -2.35 11.07
N SER A 287 -22.62 -1.54 11.67
CA SER A 287 -22.90 -0.17 12.10
C SER A 287 -22.50 0.88 11.06
N SER A 288 -22.05 0.47 9.88
CA SER A 288 -21.70 1.41 8.81
C SER A 288 -22.92 2.23 8.37
N SER A 289 -22.69 3.50 8.03
CA SER A 289 -23.76 4.36 7.50
C SER A 289 -24.40 3.69 6.27
N PRO A 290 -25.74 3.62 6.18
CA PRO A 290 -26.41 3.09 4.99
C PRO A 290 -25.96 3.76 3.69
N SER A 291 -25.54 5.04 3.75
CA SER A 291 -25.01 5.77 2.60
C SER A 291 -23.69 5.22 2.06
N LEU A 292 -22.87 4.57 2.89
CA LEU A 292 -21.60 3.96 2.48
C LEU A 292 -21.80 2.54 1.91
N GLY A 293 -22.92 1.86 2.22
CA GLY A 293 -23.24 0.54 1.68
C GLY A 293 -22.21 -0.55 2.01
N LEU A 294 -21.57 -0.49 3.19
CA LEU A 294 -20.53 -1.45 3.60
C LEU A 294 -21.05 -2.65 4.40
N SER A 295 -22.28 -2.60 4.93
CA SER A 295 -22.81 -3.58 5.89
C SER A 295 -22.72 -5.04 5.45
N ASP A 296 -22.96 -5.29 4.16
CA ASP A 296 -23.11 -6.64 3.61
C ASP A 296 -22.06 -6.98 2.54
N ILE A 297 -21.00 -6.19 2.45
CA ILE A 297 -20.03 -6.26 1.33
C ILE A 297 -19.05 -7.43 1.43
N PHE A 298 -18.88 -8.00 2.63
CA PHE A 298 -18.09 -9.21 2.88
C PHE A 298 -18.99 -10.33 3.40
N PRO A 299 -19.61 -11.13 2.50
CA PRO A 299 -20.54 -12.17 2.92
C PRO A 299 -19.84 -13.24 3.77
N GLY A 300 -20.43 -13.58 4.91
CA GLY A 300 -19.90 -14.60 5.81
C GLY A 300 -18.74 -14.13 6.70
N ALA A 301 -18.28 -12.89 6.56
CA ALA A 301 -17.39 -12.29 7.57
C ALA A 301 -18.06 -12.39 8.95
N ARG A 302 -17.27 -12.66 9.99
CA ARG A 302 -17.73 -12.80 11.39
C ARG A 302 -18.65 -13.99 11.67
N HIS A 303 -18.87 -14.89 10.71
CA HIS A 303 -19.63 -16.11 10.99
C HIS A 303 -18.92 -16.91 12.10
N PRO A 304 -19.58 -17.31 13.21
CA PRO A 304 -18.91 -17.90 14.37
C PRO A 304 -18.03 -19.10 14.04
N ALA A 305 -18.51 -20.01 13.18
CA ALA A 305 -17.74 -21.17 12.74
C ALA A 305 -16.49 -20.81 11.91
N LEU A 306 -16.56 -19.72 11.13
CA LEU A 306 -15.41 -19.21 10.38
C LEU A 306 -14.41 -18.57 11.35
N LEU A 307 -14.88 -17.76 12.29
CA LEU A 307 -14.01 -17.13 13.30
C LEU A 307 -13.27 -18.16 14.15
N GLU A 308 -13.95 -19.20 14.61
CA GLU A 308 -13.32 -20.30 15.35
C GLU A 308 -12.20 -20.96 14.54
N THR A 309 -12.43 -21.16 13.23
CA THR A 309 -11.42 -21.70 12.32
C THR A 309 -10.25 -20.74 12.12
N LEU A 310 -10.51 -19.45 11.90
CA LEU A 310 -9.48 -18.45 11.64
C LEU A 310 -8.61 -18.16 12.88
N LEU A 311 -9.22 -18.10 14.06
CA LEU A 311 -8.53 -17.87 15.34
C LEU A 311 -7.88 -19.14 15.90
N GLY A 312 -8.27 -20.31 15.41
CA GLY A 312 -7.64 -21.58 15.73
C GLY A 312 -6.22 -21.71 15.19
N ASN A 313 -5.54 -22.78 15.60
CA ASN A 313 -4.23 -23.12 15.05
C ASN A 313 -4.36 -23.38 13.54
N ALA A 314 -3.46 -22.78 12.75
CA ALA A 314 -3.39 -23.04 11.33
C ALA A 314 -3.30 -24.56 11.11
N SER A 315 -4.33 -25.13 10.48
CA SER A 315 -4.31 -26.55 10.14
C SER A 315 -3.08 -26.79 9.26
N LYS A 316 -2.20 -27.69 9.70
CA LYS A 316 -1.14 -28.22 8.83
C LYS A 316 -1.86 -28.96 7.71
N SER A 317 -2.19 -28.26 6.64
CA SER A 317 -2.57 -28.91 5.39
C SER A 317 -1.49 -29.96 5.12
N ALA A 318 -1.90 -31.22 5.01
CA ALA A 318 -1.01 -32.35 4.90
C ALA A 318 0.05 -32.02 3.83
N ALA A 319 1.32 -32.10 4.22
CA ALA A 319 2.47 -31.88 3.35
C ALA A 319 2.63 -33.04 2.34
N THR A 320 1.54 -33.48 1.72
CA THR A 320 1.49 -34.58 0.76
C THR A 320 1.27 -34.13 -0.68
N ASP A 321 1.04 -32.85 -0.95
CA ASP A 321 0.81 -32.39 -2.31
C ASP A 321 1.98 -31.54 -2.83
N SER A 322 2.57 -32.05 -3.92
CA SER A 322 3.72 -31.47 -4.63
C SER A 322 3.59 -29.96 -4.84
N PRO A 323 4.71 -29.21 -4.97
CA PRO A 323 4.71 -27.77 -5.26
C PRO A 323 3.81 -27.35 -6.43
N ALA A 324 3.55 -28.26 -7.38
CA ALA A 324 2.67 -28.09 -8.52
C ALA A 324 1.16 -28.06 -8.19
N ALA A 325 0.72 -28.63 -7.06
CA ALA A 325 -0.69 -28.67 -6.66
C ALA A 325 -1.14 -27.37 -5.97
N LYS A 326 -0.24 -26.69 -5.24
CA LYS A 326 -0.48 -25.36 -4.64
C LYS A 326 -0.67 -24.24 -5.67
N ALA A 327 -0.40 -24.50 -6.96
CA ALA A 327 -0.43 -23.52 -8.04
C ALA A 327 -1.83 -23.33 -8.70
N ARG A 328 -2.90 -24.02 -8.26
CA ARG A 328 -4.07 -24.25 -9.14
C ARG A 328 -5.38 -23.54 -8.81
N GLN A 329 -5.55 -22.88 -7.66
CA GLN A 329 -6.78 -22.10 -7.44
C GLN A 329 -6.48 -20.61 -7.54
N VAL A 330 -6.95 -20.02 -8.65
CA VAL A 330 -7.05 -18.57 -8.80
C VAL A 330 -7.88 -18.06 -7.61
N PRO A 331 -7.33 -17.18 -6.76
CA PRO A 331 -8.06 -16.70 -5.61
C PRO A 331 -9.37 -16.04 -6.04
N LYS A 332 -10.45 -16.24 -5.27
CA LYS A 332 -11.71 -15.54 -5.53
C LYS A 332 -11.50 -14.03 -5.47
N GLU A 333 -12.04 -13.32 -6.44
CA GLU A 333 -12.09 -11.86 -6.41
C GLU A 333 -13.04 -11.43 -5.29
N GLY A 334 -12.59 -10.51 -4.43
CA GLY A 334 -13.45 -9.94 -3.42
C GLY A 334 -14.28 -8.77 -3.96
N PRO A 335 -15.01 -8.05 -3.09
CA PRO A 335 -15.86 -6.96 -3.53
C PRO A 335 -15.07 -5.81 -4.15
N ILE A 336 -15.56 -5.26 -5.25
CA ILE A 336 -15.03 -4.03 -5.85
C ILE A 336 -15.65 -2.86 -5.10
N LEU A 337 -14.81 -2.02 -4.47
CA LEU A 337 -15.25 -0.87 -3.69
C LEU A 337 -15.12 0.43 -4.49
N SER A 338 -15.97 1.40 -4.15
CA SER A 338 -15.72 2.79 -4.49
C SER A 338 -14.47 3.30 -3.75
N ALA A 339 -13.90 4.41 -4.23
CA ALA A 339 -12.80 5.07 -3.53
C ALA A 339 -13.20 5.38 -2.07
N GLU A 340 -14.38 5.95 -1.86
CA GLU A 340 -14.91 6.29 -0.55
C GLU A 340 -15.01 5.10 0.41
N GLN A 341 -15.61 4.00 -0.05
CA GLN A 341 -15.71 2.76 0.72
C GLN A 341 -14.33 2.21 1.10
N ALA A 342 -13.40 2.17 0.13
CA ALA A 342 -12.06 1.68 0.33
C ALA A 342 -11.29 2.54 1.35
N TYR A 343 -11.38 3.88 1.27
CA TYR A 343 -10.71 4.76 2.21
C TYR A 343 -11.31 4.71 3.61
N ALA A 344 -12.65 4.66 3.74
CA ALA A 344 -13.30 4.49 5.03
C ALA A 344 -12.82 3.21 5.72
N LEU A 345 -12.74 2.11 4.96
CA LEU A 345 -12.28 0.82 5.48
C LEU A 345 -10.79 0.85 5.86
N ARG A 346 -9.95 1.54 5.08
CA ARG A 346 -8.53 1.74 5.42
C ARG A 346 -8.35 2.58 6.67
N ALA A 347 -9.09 3.68 6.81
CA ALA A 347 -9.07 4.52 8.00
C ALA A 347 -9.49 3.73 9.25
N ALA A 348 -10.54 2.92 9.15
CA ALA A 348 -10.96 2.02 10.22
C ALA A 348 -9.87 1.00 10.60
N ALA A 349 -9.12 0.49 9.62
CA ALA A 349 -7.99 -0.41 9.88
C ALA A 349 -6.79 0.27 10.55
N ILE A 350 -6.51 1.55 10.22
CA ILE A 350 -5.49 2.34 10.94
C ILE A 350 -5.87 2.41 12.42
N ASP A 351 -7.07 2.87 12.71
CA ASP A 351 -7.55 3.01 14.10
C ASP A 351 -7.59 1.67 14.84
N ALA A 352 -8.09 0.61 14.20
CA ALA A 352 -8.12 -0.72 14.80
C ALA A 352 -6.73 -1.25 15.15
N CYS A 353 -5.74 -1.06 14.29
CA CYS A 353 -4.37 -1.49 14.56
C CYS A 353 -3.69 -0.67 15.67
N GLU A 354 -3.95 0.64 15.76
CA GLU A 354 -3.51 1.47 16.89
C GLU A 354 -4.10 0.94 18.22
N LEU A 355 -5.38 0.57 18.23
CA LEU A 355 -6.03 -0.04 19.40
C LEU A 355 -5.45 -1.42 19.73
N ILE A 356 -5.10 -2.24 18.73
CA ILE A 356 -4.43 -3.53 18.93
C ILE A 356 -3.07 -3.32 19.61
N VAL A 357 -2.26 -2.36 19.14
CA VAL A 357 -0.96 -2.05 19.74
C VAL A 357 -1.12 -1.58 21.18
N GLN A 358 -2.07 -0.67 21.46
CA GLN A 358 -2.36 -0.21 22.82
C GLN A 358 -2.80 -1.37 23.73
N ALA A 359 -3.68 -2.25 23.25
CA ALA A 359 -4.12 -3.42 24.00
C ALA A 359 -2.95 -4.38 24.29
N ALA A 360 -2.06 -4.60 23.31
CA ALA A 360 -0.86 -5.41 23.48
C ALA A 360 0.09 -4.80 24.54
N HIS A 361 0.27 -3.48 24.53
CA HIS A 361 1.09 -2.78 25.54
C HIS A 361 0.54 -2.96 26.95
N HIS A 362 -0.79 -2.84 27.13
CA HIS A 362 -1.43 -3.09 28.41
C HIS A 362 -1.27 -4.55 28.88
N LEU A 363 -1.38 -5.52 27.97
CA LEU A 363 -1.16 -6.93 28.29
C LEU A 363 0.29 -7.22 28.67
N GLY A 364 1.25 -6.61 27.96
CA GLY A 364 2.68 -6.77 28.25
C GLY A 364 3.09 -6.16 29.59
N ALA A 365 2.44 -5.08 30.02
CA ALA A 365 2.64 -4.50 31.34
C ALA A 365 2.09 -5.38 32.48
N ALA A 366 1.13 -6.27 32.20
CA ALA A 366 0.42 -7.05 33.20
C ALA A 366 1.09 -8.39 33.56
N GLY A 367 2.07 -8.87 32.79
CA GLY A 367 2.69 -10.18 33.05
C GLY A 367 4.03 -10.42 32.36
N SER A 368 4.91 -11.19 32.99
CA SER A 368 6.28 -11.46 32.49
C SER A 368 6.31 -12.27 31.19
N GLU A 369 5.33 -13.14 30.95
CA GLU A 369 5.28 -13.96 29.72
C GLU A 369 4.90 -13.16 28.47
N LEU A 370 4.18 -12.04 28.65
CA LEU A 370 3.74 -11.17 27.56
C LEU A 370 4.56 -9.87 27.46
N ALA A 371 5.66 -9.76 28.22
CA ALA A 371 6.47 -8.53 28.26
C ALA A 371 6.93 -8.06 26.88
N TRP A 372 7.18 -8.97 25.93
CA TRP A 372 7.53 -8.62 24.56
C TRP A 372 6.47 -7.76 23.86
N MET A 373 5.20 -7.86 24.26
CA MET A 373 4.10 -7.09 23.69
C MET A 373 4.21 -5.59 23.99
N SER A 374 4.91 -5.18 25.07
CA SER A 374 5.06 -3.75 25.39
C SER A 374 5.94 -2.98 24.42
N ASP A 375 6.74 -3.69 23.63
CA ASP A 375 7.62 -3.10 22.63
C ASP A 375 7.06 -3.17 21.21
N MET A 376 5.91 -3.83 21.01
CA MET A 376 5.31 -4.00 19.69
C MET A 376 4.96 -2.65 19.07
N THR A 377 5.30 -2.48 17.80
CA THR A 377 5.04 -1.24 17.03
C THR A 377 3.98 -1.46 15.96
N ALA A 378 3.34 -0.39 15.49
CA ALA A 378 2.38 -0.49 14.39
C ALA A 378 2.99 -1.07 13.09
N PRO A 379 4.23 -0.73 12.68
CA PRO A 379 4.87 -1.34 11.52
C PRO A 379 5.20 -2.83 11.69
N GLU A 380 5.54 -3.27 12.90
CA GLU A 380 5.74 -4.70 13.18
C GLU A 380 4.42 -5.47 13.10
N LEU A 381 3.34 -4.89 13.63
CA LEU A 381 1.99 -5.46 13.49
C LEU A 381 1.57 -5.51 12.01
N ASP A 382 1.83 -4.46 11.23
CA ASP A 382 1.59 -4.40 9.77
C ASP A 382 2.29 -5.57 9.06
N ALA A 383 3.62 -5.67 9.26
CA ALA A 383 4.46 -6.69 8.65
C ALA A 383 3.99 -8.10 9.04
N TRP A 384 3.62 -8.31 10.31
CA TRP A 384 3.11 -9.59 10.78
C TRP A 384 1.76 -9.93 10.15
N LEU A 385 0.77 -9.03 10.18
CA LEU A 385 -0.55 -9.24 9.60
C LEU A 385 -0.45 -9.56 8.10
N TRP A 386 0.40 -8.83 7.40
CA TRP A 386 0.63 -9.03 5.98
C TRP A 386 1.30 -10.38 5.68
N ALA A 387 2.28 -10.80 6.51
CA ALA A 387 2.94 -12.10 6.38
C ALA A 387 1.96 -13.26 6.63
N VAL A 388 1.22 -13.23 7.75
CA VAL A 388 0.27 -14.31 8.07
C VAL A 388 -0.87 -14.39 7.06
N ALA A 389 -1.31 -13.26 6.50
CA ALA A 389 -2.32 -13.23 5.44
C ALA A 389 -1.87 -13.91 4.13
N LYS A 390 -0.56 -14.16 3.98
CA LYS A 390 0.03 -14.83 2.82
C LYS A 390 0.44 -16.26 3.10
N ASP A 391 0.97 -16.50 4.29
CA ASP A 391 1.57 -17.77 4.68
C ASP A 391 0.52 -18.78 5.13
N ARG A 392 -0.57 -18.32 5.77
CA ARG A 392 -1.68 -19.18 6.15
C ARG A 392 -2.62 -19.41 4.96
N GLU A 393 -2.87 -20.68 4.65
CA GLU A 393 -3.73 -21.05 3.52
C GLU A 393 -5.16 -20.54 3.70
N ASP A 394 -5.74 -20.70 4.89
CA ASP A 394 -7.09 -20.20 5.20
C ASP A 394 -7.19 -18.68 5.05
N TYR A 395 -6.18 -17.92 5.47
CA TYR A 395 -6.17 -16.46 5.30
C TYR A 395 -5.94 -16.04 3.83
N ARG A 396 -5.20 -16.84 3.06
CA ARG A 396 -4.95 -16.59 1.64
C ARG A 396 -6.21 -16.73 0.79
N GLN A 397 -7.12 -17.62 1.21
CA GLN A 397 -8.42 -17.86 0.58
C GLN A 397 -9.46 -16.79 0.89
N LEU A 398 -9.24 -15.94 1.91
CA LEU A 398 -10.16 -14.85 2.23
C LEU A 398 -10.27 -13.86 1.06
N GLU A 399 -11.51 -13.44 0.82
CA GLU A 399 -11.81 -12.38 -0.12
C GLU A 399 -11.19 -11.07 0.35
N ARG A 400 -10.55 -10.37 -0.58
CA ARG A 400 -9.95 -9.06 -0.35
C ARG A 400 -10.65 -8.06 -1.24
N PHE A 401 -11.00 -6.92 -0.69
CA PHE A 401 -11.61 -5.90 -1.52
C PHE A 401 -10.66 -5.45 -2.63
N VAL A 402 -11.23 -4.97 -3.72
CA VAL A 402 -10.54 -4.49 -4.90
C VAL A 402 -10.90 -3.03 -5.09
N LEU A 403 -9.89 -2.19 -5.29
CA LEU A 403 -10.04 -0.84 -5.82
C LEU A 403 -9.25 -0.81 -7.13
N ARG A 404 -9.92 -0.57 -8.25
CA ARG A 404 -9.27 -0.48 -9.57
C ARG A 404 -9.05 0.97 -9.96
N ASN A 405 -8.26 1.19 -11.02
CA ASN A 405 -7.99 2.51 -11.60
C ASN A 405 -7.44 3.50 -10.57
N THR A 406 -6.58 3.01 -9.68
CA THR A 406 -5.88 3.84 -8.70
C THR A 406 -4.39 3.61 -8.84
N THR A 407 -3.61 4.68 -8.75
CA THR A 407 -2.15 4.64 -8.73
C THR A 407 -1.61 4.16 -7.37
N PHE A 408 -2.47 3.98 -6.35
CA PHE A 408 -2.06 3.62 -4.99
C PHE A 408 -1.97 2.12 -4.68
N PHE A 409 -2.82 1.26 -5.29
CA PHE A 409 -3.08 -0.10 -4.80
C PHE A 409 -3.17 -1.21 -5.85
#